data_AF-C9DFB2-F1
#
_entry.id   AF-C9DFB2-F1
#
_cell.length_a   1.000
_cell.length_b   1.000
_cell.length_c   1.000
_cell.angle_alpha   90.00
_cell.angle_beta   90.00
_cell.angle_gamma   90.00
#
_symmetry.space_group_name_H-M   'P 1'
#
loop_
_entity.id
_entity.type
_entity.pdbx_description
1 polymer ?
#
loop_
_entity_poly.entity_id
_entity_poly.type
_entity_poly.pdbx_seq_one_letter_code
_entity_poly.pdbx_strand_id
1 'polypeptide(L)'
;FLRHLPVSNISEVPDLDDQYREVMRDFAKRLENLAEELLDLLCENLGLEKGYLKKVFYGSKGPNFGTKVSNYPPCPKPDLIKGLRAHTDAGGIILLFQDDKVSGLQLLKDGQWIDVPPTRHSIVVNLGDQLEVITNGKYKSVMHRVIAQKDGTRMSLASFYNPGSDAVIYPAPALVEKEA
;
A
#
# COMPACT_ATOMS: atom_id res chain seq x y z
N PHE A 1 -13.85 2.28 2.80
CA PHE A 1 -12.66 1.39 2.89
C PHE A 1 -13.18 -0.03 2.95
N LEU A 2 -12.68 -0.92 2.10
CA LEU A 2 -13.08 -2.32 2.05
C LEU A 2 -12.06 -3.14 2.85
N ARG A 3 -12.52 -3.83 3.89
CA ARG A 3 -11.73 -4.82 4.61
C ARG A 3 -11.93 -6.17 3.96
N HIS A 4 -10.83 -6.90 3.78
CA HIS A 4 -10.82 -8.25 3.21
C HIS A 4 -10.37 -9.26 4.25
N LEU A 5 -9.29 -8.94 4.98
CA LEU A 5 -8.77 -9.74 6.09
C LEU A 5 -8.67 -8.91 7.39
N PRO A 6 -8.74 -9.56 8.55
CA PRO A 6 -9.05 -10.98 8.75
C PRO A 6 -10.55 -11.29 8.58
N VAL A 7 -11.41 -10.28 8.65
CA VAL A 7 -12.86 -10.40 8.43
C VAL A 7 -13.28 -9.39 7.37
N SER A 8 -13.90 -9.88 6.30
CA SER A 8 -14.37 -9.01 5.23
C SER A 8 -15.63 -8.26 5.63
N ASN A 9 -15.70 -6.98 5.28
CA ASN A 9 -16.93 -6.18 5.39
C ASN A 9 -17.60 -5.96 4.03
N ILE A 10 -17.18 -6.67 2.97
CA ILE A 10 -17.63 -6.37 1.61
C ILE A 10 -19.13 -6.57 1.44
N SER A 11 -19.77 -7.47 2.20
CA SER A 11 -21.22 -7.69 2.23
C SER A 11 -22.00 -6.56 2.92
N GLU A 12 -21.34 -5.76 3.76
CA GLU A 12 -21.96 -4.70 4.55
C GLU A 12 -22.04 -3.36 3.80
N VAL A 13 -21.40 -3.25 2.63
CA VAL A 13 -21.42 -2.03 1.81
C VAL A 13 -22.75 -1.96 1.04
N PRO A 14 -23.63 -0.98 1.30
CA PRO A 14 -25.00 -1.00 0.74
C PRO A 14 -25.04 -0.79 -0.77
N ASP A 15 -24.21 0.11 -1.31
CA ASP A 15 -24.28 0.55 -2.72
C ASP A 15 -23.33 -0.23 -3.66
N LEU A 16 -22.93 -1.43 -3.25
CA LEU A 16 -22.08 -2.32 -4.05
C LEU A 16 -22.94 -3.43 -4.66
N ASP A 17 -23.05 -3.50 -5.97
CA ASP A 17 -23.75 -4.61 -6.62
C ASP A 17 -22.99 -5.94 -6.48
N ASP A 18 -23.69 -7.05 -6.71
CA ASP A 18 -23.13 -8.39 -6.53
C ASP A 18 -21.94 -8.67 -7.46
N GLN A 19 -22.01 -8.19 -8.71
CA GLN A 19 -20.94 -8.36 -9.68
C GLN A 19 -19.66 -7.66 -9.20
N TYR A 20 -19.77 -6.43 -8.70
CA TYR A 20 -18.64 -5.68 -8.20
C TYR A 20 -18.09 -6.26 -6.90
N ARG A 21 -18.94 -6.84 -6.04
CA ARG A 21 -18.49 -7.61 -4.87
C ARG A 21 -17.65 -8.81 -5.29
N GLU A 22 -18.08 -9.58 -6.28
CA GLU A 22 -17.35 -10.74 -6.78
C GLU A 22 -16.00 -10.35 -7.39
N VAL A 23 -16.00 -9.33 -8.27
CA VAL A 23 -14.77 -8.82 -8.89
C VAL A 23 -13.79 -8.29 -7.84
N MET A 24 -14.28 -7.53 -6.86
CA MET A 24 -13.43 -7.01 -5.78
C MET A 24 -12.86 -8.12 -4.89
N ARG A 25 -13.58 -9.23 -4.67
CA ARG A 25 -13.05 -10.39 -3.94
C ARG A 25 -11.93 -11.08 -4.71
N ASP A 26 -12.12 -11.33 -6.01
CA ASP A 26 -11.08 -11.94 -6.85
C ASP A 26 -9.84 -11.02 -6.94
N PHE A 27 -10.06 -9.74 -7.19
CA PHE A 27 -8.99 -8.73 -7.23
C PHE A 27 -8.21 -8.66 -5.91
N ALA A 28 -8.91 -8.59 -4.78
CA ALA A 28 -8.30 -8.57 -3.46
C ALA A 28 -7.48 -9.84 -3.21
N LYS A 29 -8.01 -11.02 -3.54
CA LYS A 29 -7.30 -12.28 -3.31
C LYS A 29 -6.02 -12.38 -4.14
N ARG A 30 -6.06 -11.93 -5.40
CA ARG A 30 -4.86 -11.88 -6.26
C ARG A 30 -3.81 -10.91 -5.73
N LEU A 31 -4.22 -9.74 -5.24
CA LEU A 31 -3.29 -8.77 -4.66
C LEU A 31 -2.72 -9.22 -3.30
N GLU A 32 -3.49 -9.95 -2.49
CA GLU A 32 -3.00 -10.58 -1.27
C GLU A 32 -1.86 -11.56 -1.60
N ASN A 33 -2.08 -12.46 -2.58
CA ASN A 33 -1.05 -13.41 -3.00
C ASN A 33 0.20 -12.70 -3.56
N LEU A 34 0.00 -11.68 -4.41
CA LEU A 34 1.11 -10.87 -4.95
C LEU A 34 1.89 -10.15 -3.86
N ALA A 35 1.21 -9.63 -2.83
CA ALA A 35 1.87 -8.98 -1.69
C ALA A 35 2.80 -9.97 -0.97
N GLU A 36 2.36 -11.20 -0.74
CA GLU A 36 3.17 -12.24 -0.10
C GLU A 36 4.36 -12.68 -0.96
N GLU A 37 4.18 -12.81 -2.28
CA GLU A 37 5.28 -13.08 -3.21
C GLU A 37 6.34 -11.97 -3.17
N LEU A 38 5.91 -10.71 -3.18
CA LEU A 38 6.82 -9.56 -3.09
C LEU A 38 7.53 -9.49 -1.72
N LEU A 39 6.84 -9.84 -0.64
CA LEU A 39 7.46 -9.94 0.69
C LEU A 39 8.54 -11.04 0.73
N ASP A 40 8.34 -12.16 0.06
CA ASP A 40 9.37 -13.21 -0.06
C ASP A 40 10.59 -12.73 -0.86
N LEU A 41 10.39 -11.98 -1.96
CA LEU A 41 11.50 -11.36 -2.70
C LEU A 41 12.25 -10.32 -1.85
N LEU A 42 11.55 -9.56 -1.00
CA LEU A 42 12.17 -8.67 -0.04
C LEU A 42 13.00 -9.47 0.98
N CYS A 43 12.50 -10.61 1.47
CA CYS A 43 13.26 -11.49 2.37
C CYS A 43 14.55 -11.96 1.70
N GLU A 44 14.48 -12.45 0.47
CA GLU A 44 15.65 -12.90 -0.30
C GLU A 44 16.70 -11.78 -0.43
N ASN A 45 16.28 -10.58 -0.85
CA ASN A 45 17.17 -9.41 -0.99
C ASN A 45 17.80 -8.95 0.34
N LEU A 46 17.14 -9.23 1.46
CA LEU A 46 17.59 -8.89 2.80
C LEU A 46 18.42 -10.00 3.46
N GLY A 47 18.53 -11.19 2.84
CA GLY A 47 19.15 -12.36 3.45
C GLY A 47 18.35 -12.94 4.61
N LEU A 48 17.03 -12.72 4.62
CA LEU A 48 16.11 -13.31 5.60
C LEU A 48 15.55 -14.64 5.09
N GLU A 49 15.11 -15.49 6.00
CA GLU A 49 14.41 -16.73 5.64
C GLU A 49 13.15 -16.44 4.81
N LYS A 50 12.88 -17.27 3.80
CA LYS A 50 11.62 -17.20 3.04
C LYS A 50 10.42 -17.24 4.01
N GLY A 51 9.45 -16.36 3.81
CA GLY A 51 8.28 -16.25 4.66
C GLY A 51 8.50 -15.49 5.98
N TYR A 52 9.71 -14.96 6.24
CA TYR A 52 9.99 -14.21 7.48
C TYR A 52 9.03 -13.02 7.67
N LEU A 53 8.89 -12.15 6.67
CA LEU A 53 8.03 -10.97 6.78
C LEU A 53 6.55 -11.34 6.93
N LYS A 54 6.07 -12.34 6.18
CA LYS A 54 4.71 -12.87 6.33
C LYS A 54 4.45 -13.39 7.74
N LYS A 55 5.41 -14.12 8.32
CA LYS A 55 5.32 -14.64 9.69
C LYS A 55 5.28 -13.51 10.72
N VAL A 56 6.13 -12.48 10.58
CA VAL A 56 6.11 -11.29 11.45
C VAL A 56 4.76 -10.58 11.38
N PHE A 57 4.17 -10.48 10.18
CA PHE A 57 2.89 -9.80 9.97
C PHE A 57 1.67 -10.57 10.48
N TYR A 58 1.81 -11.85 10.85
CA TYR A 58 0.67 -12.71 11.09
C TYR A 58 -0.14 -12.34 12.36
N GLY A 59 0.51 -11.91 13.45
CA GLY A 59 -0.17 -11.71 14.73
C GLY A 59 -0.91 -12.97 15.22
N SER A 60 -2.07 -12.83 15.86
CA SER A 60 -2.91 -13.99 16.25
C SER A 60 -3.98 -14.37 15.22
N LYS A 61 -4.43 -13.42 14.38
CA LYS A 61 -5.58 -13.60 13.48
C LYS A 61 -5.23 -13.50 11.99
N GLY A 62 -3.95 -13.42 11.67
CA GLY A 62 -3.47 -13.14 10.32
C GLY A 62 -3.28 -11.64 10.05
N PRO A 63 -2.75 -11.30 8.86
CA PRO A 63 -2.51 -9.93 8.46
C PRO A 63 -3.82 -9.15 8.32
N ASN A 64 -3.71 -7.83 8.41
CA ASN A 64 -4.79 -6.92 8.04
C ASN A 64 -4.65 -6.58 6.55
N PHE A 65 -5.66 -6.92 5.75
CA PHE A 65 -5.69 -6.61 4.31
C PHE A 65 -6.96 -5.86 3.94
N GLY A 66 -6.81 -4.72 3.29
CA GLY A 66 -7.94 -3.90 2.86
C GLY A 66 -7.61 -2.96 1.72
N THR A 67 -8.65 -2.52 1.00
CA THR A 67 -8.54 -1.64 -0.15
C THR A 67 -9.23 -0.30 0.11
N LYS A 68 -8.47 0.77 -0.06
CA LYS A 68 -9.00 2.14 -0.18
C LYS A 68 -9.31 2.42 -1.64
N VAL A 69 -10.60 2.49 -1.95
CA VAL A 69 -11.11 2.94 -3.26
C VAL A 69 -11.33 4.45 -3.15
N SER A 70 -10.73 5.23 -4.04
CA SER A 70 -10.77 6.69 -4.03
C SER A 70 -10.85 7.25 -5.44
N ASN A 71 -11.56 8.36 -5.58
CA ASN A 71 -11.56 9.19 -6.77
C ASN A 71 -11.17 10.61 -6.37
N TYR A 72 -10.32 11.24 -7.18
CA TYR A 72 -9.92 12.63 -7.01
C TYR A 72 -10.53 13.44 -8.15
N PRO A 73 -11.67 14.10 -7.94
CA PRO A 73 -12.39 14.81 -8.99
C PRO A 73 -11.68 16.12 -9.41
N PRO A 74 -12.11 16.71 -10.54
CA PRO A 74 -11.71 18.04 -10.96
C PRO A 74 -11.83 19.08 -9.82
N CYS A 75 -10.79 19.89 -9.64
CA CYS A 75 -10.71 20.94 -8.65
C CYS A 75 -10.45 22.29 -9.35
N PRO A 76 -11.37 23.27 -9.24
CA PRO A 76 -11.20 24.58 -9.89
C PRO A 76 -9.97 25.37 -9.41
N LYS A 77 -9.51 25.11 -8.18
CA LYS A 77 -8.39 25.81 -7.52
C LYS A 77 -7.37 24.80 -6.94
N PRO A 78 -6.65 24.06 -7.79
CA PRO A 78 -5.77 22.96 -7.36
C PRO A 78 -4.56 23.42 -6.53
N ASP A 79 -4.20 24.69 -6.61
CA ASP A 79 -3.09 25.23 -5.82
C ASP A 79 -3.45 25.39 -4.34
N LEU A 80 -4.74 25.56 -4.01
CA LEU A 80 -5.23 25.81 -2.65
C LEU A 80 -5.48 24.53 -1.85
N ILE A 81 -5.65 23.38 -2.51
CA ILE A 81 -5.96 22.11 -1.85
C ILE A 81 -5.26 20.95 -2.54
N LYS A 82 -4.88 19.93 -1.76
CA LYS A 82 -4.34 18.67 -2.30
C LYS A 82 -5.44 17.61 -2.29
N GLY A 83 -5.42 16.71 -3.27
CA GLY A 83 -6.28 15.54 -3.25
C GLY A 83 -6.00 14.68 -2.02
N LEU A 84 -4.71 14.46 -1.72
CA LEU A 84 -4.24 13.85 -0.48
C LEU A 84 -2.97 14.56 -0.02
N ARG A 85 -2.93 14.97 1.25
CA ARG A 85 -1.77 15.63 1.86
C ARG A 85 -0.57 14.67 1.89
N ALA A 86 0.63 15.24 2.00
CA ALA A 86 1.86 14.47 2.07
C ALA A 86 1.90 13.61 3.35
N HIS A 87 2.27 12.35 3.22
CA HIS A 87 2.37 11.38 4.30
C HIS A 87 3.23 10.18 3.89
N THR A 88 3.66 9.36 4.86
CA THR A 88 4.06 7.97 4.64
C THR A 88 2.88 7.05 4.95
N ASP A 89 2.96 5.80 4.47
CA ASP A 89 1.96 4.79 4.80
C ASP A 89 2.38 4.06 6.08
N ALA A 90 1.52 4.07 7.10
CA ALA A 90 1.83 3.43 8.38
C ALA A 90 2.02 1.90 8.33
N GLY A 91 1.67 1.28 7.20
CA GLY A 91 1.48 -0.15 7.02
C GLY A 91 2.72 -0.95 6.60
N GLY A 92 2.46 -2.09 5.97
CA GLY A 92 3.50 -2.98 5.46
C GLY A 92 3.84 -2.70 4.00
N ILE A 93 3.21 -3.43 3.07
CA ILE A 93 3.38 -3.23 1.63
C ILE A 93 2.07 -2.77 0.99
N ILE A 94 2.18 -1.82 0.07
CA ILE A 94 1.05 -1.17 -0.58
C ILE A 94 1.09 -1.50 -2.07
N LEU A 95 -0.05 -1.93 -2.60
CA LEU A 95 -0.24 -2.30 -4.01
C LEU A 95 -1.34 -1.39 -4.58
N LEU A 96 -0.93 -0.47 -5.44
CA LEU A 96 -1.81 0.54 -6.01
C LEU A 96 -2.10 0.24 -7.48
N PHE A 97 -3.38 0.03 -7.78
CA PHE A 97 -3.92 0.14 -9.13
C PHE A 97 -4.49 1.55 -9.31
N GLN A 98 -3.78 2.38 -10.06
CA GLN A 98 -4.15 3.78 -10.31
C GLN A 98 -4.70 3.98 -11.72
N ASP A 99 -5.33 5.14 -11.92
CA ASP A 99 -5.70 5.65 -13.24
C ASP A 99 -4.54 5.53 -14.25
N ASP A 100 -4.84 5.09 -15.47
CA ASP A 100 -3.87 4.87 -16.53
C ASP A 100 -3.65 6.10 -17.42
N LYS A 101 -4.41 7.19 -17.18
CA LYS A 101 -4.35 8.43 -17.97
C LYS A 101 -4.20 9.68 -17.11
N VAL A 102 -4.93 9.77 -16.01
CA VAL A 102 -4.96 10.96 -15.13
C VAL A 102 -3.87 10.83 -14.06
N SER A 103 -2.85 11.66 -14.16
CA SER A 103 -1.76 11.72 -13.18
C SER A 103 -2.20 12.33 -11.85
N GLY A 104 -1.33 12.29 -10.84
CA GLY A 104 -1.56 13.04 -9.61
C GLY A 104 -0.81 12.53 -8.38
N LEU A 105 -0.42 11.26 -8.37
CA LEU A 105 0.45 10.73 -7.33
C LEU A 105 1.87 11.26 -7.51
N GLN A 106 2.45 11.78 -6.43
CA GLN A 106 3.84 12.22 -6.37
C GLN A 106 4.54 11.61 -5.16
N LEU A 107 5.80 11.22 -5.33
CA LEU A 107 6.70 10.83 -4.24
C LEU A 107 7.79 11.88 -4.04
N LEU A 108 8.29 12.02 -2.81
CA LEU A 108 9.38 12.92 -2.49
C LEU A 108 10.71 12.17 -2.55
N LYS A 109 11.61 12.61 -3.42
CA LYS A 109 12.96 12.05 -3.55
C LYS A 109 13.96 13.19 -3.72
N ASP A 110 15.05 13.15 -2.96
CA ASP A 110 16.13 14.15 -3.01
C ASP A 110 15.62 15.60 -2.89
N GLY A 111 14.61 15.81 -2.04
CA GLY A 111 13.96 17.11 -1.81
C GLY A 111 12.99 17.56 -2.91
N GLN A 112 12.75 16.73 -3.92
CA GLN A 112 11.89 17.05 -5.07
C GLN A 112 10.69 16.12 -5.18
N TRP A 113 9.54 16.68 -5.55
CA TRP A 113 8.34 15.90 -5.85
C TRP A 113 8.45 15.35 -7.27
N ILE A 114 8.38 14.02 -7.38
CA ILE A 114 8.45 13.27 -8.65
C ILE A 114 7.09 12.63 -8.90
N ASP A 115 6.52 12.86 -10.08
CA ASP A 115 5.29 12.20 -10.50
C ASP A 115 5.50 10.69 -10.67
N VAL A 116 4.56 9.90 -10.17
CA VAL A 116 4.45 8.48 -10.48
C VAL A 116 3.60 8.34 -11.76
N PRO A 117 4.19 7.98 -12.91
CA PRO A 117 3.50 8.08 -14.19
C PRO A 117 2.31 7.09 -14.28
N PRO A 118 1.15 7.54 -14.75
CA PRO A 118 0.07 6.64 -15.16
C PRO A 118 0.59 5.63 -16.18
N THR A 119 0.49 4.34 -15.86
CA THR A 119 0.98 3.27 -16.73
C THR A 119 -0.08 2.18 -16.82
N ARG A 120 -0.56 1.95 -18.05
CA ARG A 120 -1.64 1.01 -18.33
C ARG A 120 -1.28 -0.40 -17.85
N HIS A 121 -2.23 -1.06 -17.17
CA HIS A 121 -2.08 -2.42 -16.63
C HIS A 121 -0.91 -2.61 -15.64
N SER A 122 -0.45 -1.54 -14.98
CA SER A 122 0.61 -1.62 -13.96
C SER A 122 0.06 -1.62 -12.53
N ILE A 123 0.87 -2.13 -11.60
CA ILE A 123 0.69 -1.96 -10.16
C ILE A 123 1.88 -1.16 -9.64
N VAL A 124 1.60 -0.03 -8.98
CA VAL A 124 2.61 0.71 -8.23
C VAL A 124 2.77 0.05 -6.87
N VAL A 125 4.00 -0.20 -6.46
CA VAL A 125 4.32 -0.79 -5.16
C VAL A 125 5.14 0.17 -4.34
N ASN A 126 4.76 0.38 -3.08
CA ASN A 126 5.57 1.11 -2.10
C ASN A 126 5.57 0.43 -0.73
N LEU A 127 6.55 0.80 0.07
CA LEU A 127 6.78 0.24 1.40
C LEU A 127 6.32 1.24 2.46
N GLY A 128 5.65 0.73 3.49
CA GLY A 128 5.18 1.47 4.64
C GLY A 128 6.16 1.42 5.82
N ASP A 129 5.81 2.18 6.85
CA ASP A 129 6.61 2.40 8.06
C ASP A 129 7.00 1.08 8.76
N GLN A 130 6.15 0.05 8.74
CA GLN A 130 6.45 -1.24 9.39
C GLN A 130 7.64 -1.96 8.74
N LEU A 131 7.75 -1.87 7.40
CA LEU A 131 8.91 -2.44 6.70
C LEU A 131 10.17 -1.60 6.93
N GLU A 132 10.06 -0.29 7.12
CA GLU A 132 11.20 0.52 7.54
C GLU A 132 11.74 0.09 8.91
N VAL A 133 10.85 -0.15 9.88
CA VAL A 133 11.23 -0.66 11.20
C VAL A 133 11.89 -2.03 11.09
N ILE A 134 11.25 -3.01 10.43
CA ILE A 134 11.76 -4.39 10.36
C ILE A 134 13.09 -4.47 9.63
N THR A 135 13.29 -3.65 8.60
CA THR A 135 14.54 -3.62 7.83
C THR A 135 15.63 -2.78 8.48
N ASN A 136 15.41 -2.30 9.71
CA ASN A 136 16.33 -1.43 10.43
C ASN A 136 16.73 -0.19 9.61
N GLY A 137 15.76 0.42 8.92
CA GLY A 137 15.98 1.60 8.09
C GLY A 137 16.61 1.36 6.71
N LYS A 138 16.94 0.10 6.34
CA LYS A 138 17.52 -0.23 5.04
C LYS A 138 16.56 0.07 3.88
N TYR A 139 15.27 -0.23 4.05
CA TYR A 139 14.22 0.17 3.12
C TYR A 139 13.30 1.20 3.78
N LYS A 140 13.34 2.44 3.30
CA LYS A 140 12.61 3.56 3.91
C LYS A 140 11.21 3.71 3.35
N SER A 141 10.26 4.10 4.21
CA SER A 141 8.97 4.58 3.76
C SER A 141 9.09 5.99 3.22
N VAL A 142 8.54 6.22 2.03
CA VAL A 142 8.74 7.46 1.28
C VAL A 142 7.50 8.34 1.36
N MET A 143 7.72 9.62 1.67
CA MET A 143 6.68 10.64 1.65
C MET A 143 6.06 10.73 0.26
N HIS A 144 4.74 10.64 0.19
CA HIS A 144 3.98 10.75 -1.05
C HIS A 144 2.69 11.55 -0.84
N ARG A 145 2.17 12.13 -1.93
CA ARG A 145 0.95 12.98 -1.93
C ARG A 145 0.15 12.78 -3.21
N VAL A 146 -1.10 13.25 -3.21
CA VAL A 146 -1.91 13.36 -4.44
C VAL A 146 -2.24 14.82 -4.70
N ILE A 147 -1.81 15.36 -5.84
CA ILE A 147 -2.17 16.72 -6.26
C ILE A 147 -3.60 16.77 -6.80
N ALA A 148 -4.26 17.92 -6.65
CA ALA A 148 -5.52 18.19 -7.32
C ALA A 148 -5.25 18.74 -8.73
N GLN A 149 -6.18 18.55 -9.66
CA GLN A 149 -6.07 19.01 -11.05
C GLN A 149 -7.38 19.67 -11.49
N LYS A 150 -7.33 20.59 -12.47
CA LYS A 150 -8.53 21.29 -12.96
C LYS A 150 -9.47 20.41 -13.76
N ASP A 151 -8.92 19.41 -14.44
CA ASP A 151 -9.62 18.53 -15.36
C ASP A 151 -9.26 17.08 -15.05
N GLY A 152 -10.19 16.16 -15.34
CA GLY A 152 -10.03 14.72 -15.09
C GLY A 152 -10.39 14.29 -13.66
N THR A 153 -10.91 13.07 -13.55
CA THR A 153 -11.15 12.40 -12.26
C THR A 153 -10.15 11.26 -12.14
N ARG A 154 -9.17 11.36 -11.24
CA ARG A 154 -8.17 10.29 -11.05
C ARG A 154 -8.75 9.16 -10.20
N MET A 155 -8.82 7.96 -10.76
CA MET A 155 -9.14 6.73 -10.03
C MET A 155 -7.94 6.22 -9.20
N SER A 156 -8.20 5.62 -8.04
CA SER A 156 -7.17 5.02 -7.17
C SER A 156 -7.74 3.86 -6.36
N LEU A 157 -7.23 2.64 -6.57
CA LEU A 157 -7.51 1.46 -5.76
C LEU A 157 -6.21 1.02 -5.07
N ALA A 158 -6.00 1.51 -3.85
CA ALA A 158 -4.82 1.19 -3.05
C ALA A 158 -5.14 0.06 -2.08
N SER A 159 -4.48 -1.09 -2.21
CA SER A 159 -4.58 -2.21 -1.30
C SER A 159 -3.39 -2.23 -0.35
N PHE A 160 -3.66 -2.41 0.94
CA PHE A 160 -2.68 -2.33 2.02
C PHE A 160 -2.57 -3.70 2.68
N TYR A 161 -1.40 -4.32 2.63
CA TYR A 161 -1.08 -5.54 3.36
C TYR A 161 -0.26 -5.16 4.60
N ASN A 162 -0.94 -5.18 5.73
CA ASN A 162 -0.44 -4.68 7.01
C ASN A 162 -0.30 -5.83 8.01
N PRO A 163 0.54 -5.66 9.04
CA PRO A 163 0.58 -6.60 10.15
C PRO A 163 -0.78 -6.76 10.82
N GLY A 164 -1.02 -7.94 11.40
CA GLY A 164 -2.12 -8.19 12.33
C GLY A 164 -2.06 -7.22 13.51
N SER A 165 -3.20 -6.92 14.12
CA SER A 165 -3.32 -5.85 15.11
C SER A 165 -2.50 -6.05 16.38
N ASP A 166 -2.12 -7.29 16.67
CA ASP A 166 -1.29 -7.71 17.80
C ASP A 166 0.08 -8.26 17.35
N ALA A 167 0.46 -8.07 16.08
CA ALA A 167 1.77 -8.42 15.59
C ALA A 167 2.84 -7.58 16.31
N VAL A 168 3.89 -8.25 16.77
CA VAL A 168 5.02 -7.59 17.45
C VAL A 168 6.05 -7.18 16.41
N ILE A 169 6.24 -5.87 16.24
CA ILE A 169 7.12 -5.30 15.22
C ILE A 169 8.39 -4.75 15.85
N TYR A 170 9.54 -5.18 15.34
CA TYR A 170 10.87 -4.76 15.74
C TYR A 170 11.86 -4.98 14.58
N PRO A 171 13.04 -4.34 14.59
CA PRO A 171 14.09 -4.60 13.62
C PRO A 171 14.47 -6.09 13.60
N ALA A 172 14.53 -6.69 12.41
CA ALA A 172 14.88 -8.09 12.27
C ALA A 172 16.28 -8.32 12.89
N PRO A 173 16.46 -9.28 13.81
CA PRO A 173 17.73 -9.44 14.53
C PRO A 173 18.93 -9.68 13.62
N ALA A 174 18.73 -10.28 12.44
CA ALA A 174 19.76 -10.49 11.44
C ALA A 174 20.21 -9.21 10.72
N LEU A 175 19.44 -8.12 10.82
CA LEU A 175 19.69 -6.82 10.18
C LEU A 175 20.14 -5.73 11.18
N VAL A 176 20.28 -6.09 12.45
CA VAL A 176 20.90 -5.25 13.47
C VAL A 176 22.35 -5.68 13.57
N GLU A 177 23.29 -4.79 13.25
CA GLU A 177 24.71 -5.07 13.46
C GLU A 177 24.92 -5.47 14.93
N LYS A 178 25.63 -6.58 15.15
CA LYS A 178 26.24 -6.80 16.45
C LYS A 178 27.36 -5.77 16.51
N GLU A 179 27.22 -4.74 17.35
CA GLU A 179 28.36 -3.91 17.73
C GLU A 179 29.50 -4.86 18.09
N ALA A 180 30.60 -4.75 17.33
CA ALA A 180 31.84 -5.47 17.57
C ALA A 180 32.62 -4.84 18.73
#